data_AF-A0A3D3S1X0-F1
#
_entry.id   AF-A0A3D3S1X0-F1
#
_cell.length_a   1.000
_cell.length_b   1.000
_cell.length_c   1.000
_cell.angle_alpha   90.00
_cell.angle_beta   90.00
_cell.angle_gamma   90.00
#
_symmetry.space_group_name_H-M   'P 1'
#
loop_
_entity.id
_entity.type
_entity.pdbx_description
1 polymer ?
#
loop_
_entity_poly.entity_id
_entity_poly.type
_entity_poly.pdbx_seq_one_letter_code
_entity_poly.pdbx_strand_id
1 'polypeptide(L)' 'FDQRVLSLLSRGQAADIATWSSDYILENAGNGGLEIMCWLAMAGTVAGATGHTLYYEPIASWFTGMGAMAMDLAAA' A
#
# COMPACT_ATOMS: atom_id res chain seq x y z
N PHE A 1 -1.82 8.96 5.24
CA PHE A 1 -0.81 8.10 4.61
C PHE A 1 -1.47 6.91 3.89
N ASP A 2 -2.31 6.14 4.57
CA ASP A 2 -2.89 4.89 4.07
C ASP A 2 -3.72 5.04 2.79
N GLN A 3 -4.65 6.01 2.76
CA GLN A 3 -5.47 6.28 1.58
C GLN A 3 -4.63 6.65 0.34
N ARG A 4 -3.46 7.29 0.54
CA ARG A 4 -2.53 7.60 -0.55
C ARG A 4 -1.84 6.34 -1.07
N VAL A 5 -1.37 5.48 -0.17
CA VAL A 5 -0.78 4.17 -0.52
C VAL A 5 -1.80 3.34 -1.30
N LEU A 6 -3.02 3.20 -0.79
CA LEU A 6 -4.10 2.46 -1.44
C LEU A 6 -4.43 3.02 -2.83
N SER A 7 -4.55 4.35 -2.96
CA SER A 7 -4.82 4.99 -4.25
C SER A 7 -3.68 4.84 -5.26
N LEU A 8 -2.43 4.84 -4.83
CA LEU A 8 -1.29 4.64 -5.74
C LEU A 8 -1.22 3.19 -6.20
N LEU A 9 -1.36 2.24 -5.28
CA LEU A 9 -1.40 0.81 -5.60
C LEU A 9 -2.57 0.46 -6.53
N SER A 10 -3.77 0.98 -6.27
CA SER A 10 -4.94 0.72 -7.11
C SER A 10 -4.76 1.19 -8.57
N ARG A 11 -3.88 2.18 -8.78
CA ARG A 11 -3.56 2.74 -10.10
C ARG A 11 -2.31 2.12 -10.75
N GLY A 12 -1.73 1.09 -10.14
CA GLY A 12 -0.48 0.48 -10.60
C GLY A 12 0.74 1.40 -10.42
N GLN A 13 0.65 2.42 -9.57
CA GLN A 13 1.67 3.46 -9.36
C GLN A 13 2.54 3.18 -8.12
N ALA A 14 2.82 1.90 -7.85
CA ALA A 14 3.63 1.48 -6.70
C ALA A 14 5.05 2.05 -6.73
N ALA A 15 5.58 2.36 -7.92
CA ALA A 15 6.89 2.98 -8.09
C ALA A 15 7.01 4.32 -7.34
N ASP A 16 5.93 5.10 -7.24
CA ASP A 16 5.94 6.37 -6.52
C ASP A 16 6.15 6.16 -5.02
N ILE A 17 5.57 5.10 -4.46
CA ILE A 17 5.75 4.73 -3.06
C ILE A 17 7.19 4.28 -2.81
N ALA A 18 7.80 3.57 -3.76
CA ALA A 18 9.19 3.11 -3.65
C ALA A 18 10.23 4.25 -3.60
N THR A 19 9.82 5.49 -3.94
CA THR A 19 10.68 6.69 -3.79
C THR A 19 10.68 7.29 -2.38
N TRP A 20 9.78 6.86 -1.50
CA TRP A 20 9.66 7.42 -0.15
C TRP A 20 10.81 6.96 0.73
N SER A 21 11.39 7.89 1.50
CA SER A 21 12.39 7.54 2.50
C SER A 21 11.75 6.85 3.71
N SER A 22 12.52 6.00 4.39
CA SER A 22 12.10 5.42 5.67
C SER A 22 11.73 6.49 6.70
N ASP A 23 12.46 7.62 6.72
CA ASP A 23 12.16 8.74 7.63
C ASP A 23 10.78 9.34 7.37
N TYR A 24 10.42 9.55 6.10
CA TYR A 24 9.08 10.03 5.73
C TYR A 24 7.99 9.05 6.18
N ILE A 25 8.22 7.75 5.99
CA ILE A 25 7.27 6.71 6.40
C ILE A 25 7.12 6.68 7.93
N LEU A 26 8.23 6.73 8.67
CA LEU A 26 8.22 6.74 10.13
C LEU A 26 7.49 7.97 10.69
N GLU A 27 7.72 9.15 10.11
CA GLU A 27 7.04 10.38 10.52
C GLU A 27 5.52 10.34 10.25
N ASN A 28 5.09 9.73 9.14
CA ASN A 28 3.71 9.80 8.68
C ASN A 28 2.85 8.56 9.01
N ALA A 29 3.47 7.44 9.36
CA ALA A 29 2.79 6.16 9.58
C ALA A 29 3.39 5.33 10.74
N GLY A 30 4.42 5.86 11.42
CA GLY A 30 5.10 5.16 12.50
C GLY A 30 5.87 3.92 12.03
N ASN A 31 6.40 3.16 13.00
CA ASN A 31 7.20 1.98 12.71
C ASN A 31 6.41 0.88 11.96
N GLY A 32 5.13 0.71 12.29
CA GLY A 32 4.25 -0.25 11.59
C GLY A 32 4.05 0.11 10.11
N GLY A 33 4.13 1.40 9.75
CA GLY A 33 4.05 1.84 8.36
C GLY A 33 5.16 1.30 7.45
N LEU A 34 6.27 0.80 7.99
CA LEU A 34 7.32 0.15 7.19
C LEU A 34 6.87 -1.18 6.58
N GLU A 35 5.77 -1.77 7.04
CA GLU A 35 5.17 -2.97 6.46
C GLU A 35 4.65 -2.75 5.03
N ILE A 36 4.55 -1.50 4.56
CA ILE A 36 4.23 -1.20 3.15
C ILE A 36 5.23 -1.84 2.16
N MET A 37 6.45 -2.18 2.63
CA MET A 37 7.45 -2.86 1.82
C MET A 37 6.96 -4.23 1.35
N CYS A 38 6.13 -4.93 2.14
CA CYS A 38 5.49 -6.18 1.71
C CYS A 38 4.50 -5.95 0.56
N TRP A 39 3.79 -4.81 0.57
CA TRP A 39 2.89 -4.42 -0.50
C TRP A 39 3.65 -4.03 -1.77
N LEU A 40 4.79 -3.36 -1.64
CA LEU A 40 5.69 -3.08 -2.77
C LEU A 40 6.25 -4.36 -3.39
N ALA A 41 6.61 -5.35 -2.56
CA ALA A 41 7.05 -6.66 -3.05
C ALA A 41 5.96 -7.34 -3.89
N MET A 42 4.72 -7.36 -3.41
CA MET A 42 3.55 -7.83 -4.18
C MET A 42 3.36 -7.01 -5.46
N ALA A 43 3.39 -5.68 -5.39
CA ALA A 43 3.21 -4.83 -6.57
C ALA A 43 4.29 -5.10 -7.64
N GLY A 44 5.51 -5.41 -7.22
CA GLY A 44 6.61 -5.80 -8.11
C GLY A 44 6.40 -7.14 -8.82
N THR A 45 5.69 -8.10 -8.22
CA THR A 45 5.41 -9.40 -8.86
C THR A 45 4.29 -9.32 -9.89
N VAL A 46 3.38 -8.35 -9.75
CA VAL A 46 2.21 -8.16 -10.64
C VAL A 46 2.43 -7.11 -11.73
N ALA A 47 3.66 -6.60 -11.89
CA ALA A 47 4.16 -5.83 -13.04
C ALA A 47 3.25 -4.69 -13.55
N GLY A 48 2.74 -3.84 -12.65
CA GLY A 48 1.94 -2.68 -13.02
C GLY A 48 0.43 -2.95 -13.20
N ALA A 49 -0.04 -4.14 -12.77
CA ALA A 49 -1.46 -4.39 -12.59
C ALA A 49 -2.13 -3.26 -11.78
N THR A 50 -3.33 -2.87 -12.20
CA THR A 50 -4.21 -2.02 -11.41
C THR A 50 -5.00 -2.87 -10.41
N GLY A 51 -5.79 -2.23 -9.57
CA GLY A 51 -6.64 -2.93 -8.62
C GLY A 51 -7.64 -2.01 -7.97
N HIS A 52 -8.28 -2.51 -6.93
CA HIS A 52 -9.23 -1.73 -6.14
C HIS A 52 -9.18 -2.12 -4.67
N THR A 53 -9.38 -1.12 -3.81
CA THR A 53 -9.50 -1.31 -2.36
C THR A 53 -10.78 -2.07 -2.05
N LEU A 54 -10.68 -3.18 -1.32
CA LEU A 54 -11.83 -3.94 -0.83
C LEU A 54 -12.39 -3.30 0.44
N TYR A 55 -11.51 -2.90 1.35
CA TYR A 55 -11.87 -2.11 2.53
C TYR A 55 -10.66 -1.37 3.10
N TYR A 56 -10.94 -0.34 3.88
CA TYR A 56 -9.99 0.30 4.78
C TYR A 56 -10.72 0.80 6.03
N GLU A 57 -10.18 0.51 7.21
CA GLU A 57 -10.71 0.98 8.48
C GLU A 57 -9.59 1.35 9.46
N PRO A 58 -9.61 2.54 10.07
CA PRO A 58 -8.73 2.85 11.20
C PRO A 58 -9.24 2.17 12.47
N ILE A 59 -8.40 1.32 13.08
CA ILE A 59 -8.73 0.58 14.31
C ILE A 59 -7.97 1.21 15.48
N ALA A 60 -8.60 2.19 16.13
CA ALA A 60 -8.00 2.98 17.21
C ALA A 60 -7.49 2.13 18.39
N SER A 61 -8.20 1.05 18.75
CA SER A 61 -7.79 0.16 19.85
C SER A 61 -6.48 -0.60 19.58
N TRP A 62 -6.06 -0.71 18.32
CA TRP A 62 -4.84 -1.38 17.91
C TRP A 62 -3.76 -0.42 17.42
N PHE A 63 -4.08 0.88 17.33
CA PHE A 63 -3.20 1.90 16.76
C PHE A 63 -2.77 1.58 15.32
N THR A 64 -3.65 0.96 14.53
CA THR A 64 -3.38 0.56 13.13
C THR A 64 -4.49 0.98 12.19
N GLY A 65 -4.15 1.13 10.91
CA GLY A 65 -5.11 1.09 9.81
C GLY A 65 -5.11 -0.31 9.20
N MET A 66 -6.29 -0.90 9.03
CA MET A 66 -6.45 -2.21 8.39
C MET A 66 -7.05 -2.03 7.01
N GLY A 67 -6.47 -2.67 6.00
CA GLY A 67 -6.99 -2.62 4.66
C GLY A 67 -6.70 -3.88 3.87
N ALA A 68 -7.51 -4.10 2.84
CA ALA A 68 -7.28 -5.12 1.82
C ALA A 68 -7.55 -4.55 0.44
N MET A 69 -6.86 -5.07 -0.56
CA MET A 69 -7.09 -4.73 -1.97
C MET A 69 -7.03 -5.99 -2.83
N ALA A 70 -7.73 -5.95 -3.95
CA ALA A 70 -7.61 -6.95 -5.01
C ALA A 70 -6.84 -6.35 -6.18
N MET A 71 -5.90 -7.12 -6.75
CA MET A 71 -5.17 -6.75 -7.96
C MET A 71 -5.76 -7.48 -9.16
N ASP A 72 -5.94 -6.74 -10.25
CA ASP A 72 -6.52 -7.25 -11.49
C ASP A 72 -5.39 -7.72 -12.42
N LEU A 73 -5.11 -9.03 -12.38
CA LEU A 73 -4.10 -9.64 -13.25
C LEU A 73 -4.67 -9.82 -14.66
N ALA A 74 -3.85 -9.50 -15.67
CA ALA A 74 -4.16 -9.92 -17.03
C ALA A 74 -4.23 -11.46 -17.07
N ALA A 75 -5.24 -12.01 -17.74
CA ALA A 75 -5.30 -13.45 -17.96
C ALA A 75 -4.04 -13.90 -18.72
N ALA A 76 -3.40 -14.96 -18.22
CA ALA A 76 -2.19 -15.55 -18.81
C ALA A 76 -2.49 -16.25 -20.13
#